data_AF-A0A537N8I2-F1
#
_entry.id   AF-A0A537N8I2-F1
#
_cell.length_a   1.000
_cell.length_b   1.000
_cell.length_c   1.000
_cell.angle_alpha   90.00
_cell.angle_beta   90.00
_cell.angle_gamma   90.00
#
_symmetry.space_group_name_H-M   'P 1'
#
loop_
_entity.id
_entity.type
_entity.pdbx_description
1 polymer ?
#
loop_
_entity_poly.entity_id
_entity_poly.type
_entity_poly.pdbx_seq_one_letter_code
_entity_poly.pdbx_strand_id
1 'polypeptide(L)'
;DRRIVISGAAEIGVFYKGGQYFAYSNTCVHSGGPACEGLMINRVVDVIAPDRTYQGQTFSDEIHFVCPWHGYEYELKTGECVGDRRLKLKKFEVVRRGDDVFVIA
;
A
#
# COMPACT_ATOMS: atom_id res chain seq x y z
N ASP A 1 -8.35 -4.99 7.03
CA ASP A 1 -7.50 -6.16 7.31
C ASP A 1 -6.52 -6.42 6.18
N ARG A 2 -5.42 -7.10 6.50
CA ARG A 2 -4.46 -7.62 5.52
C ARG A 2 -4.09 -9.07 5.84
N ARG A 3 -3.61 -9.79 4.84
CA ARG A 3 -2.97 -11.11 4.96
C ARG A 3 -1.78 -11.20 4.02
N ILE A 4 -0.72 -11.87 4.45
CA ILE A 4 0.39 -12.24 3.56
C ILE A 4 0.13 -13.68 3.09
N VAL A 5 0.22 -13.91 1.79
CA VAL A 5 0.07 -15.23 1.17
C VAL A 5 1.32 -15.57 0.38
N ILE A 6 1.64 -16.86 0.29
CA ILE A 6 2.83 -17.36 -0.40
C ILE A 6 2.37 -18.21 -1.60
N SER A 7 2.92 -17.93 -2.78
CA SER A 7 2.72 -18.72 -4.00
C SER A 7 4.06 -18.94 -4.70
N GLY A 8 4.60 -20.16 -4.60
CA GLY A 8 5.96 -20.44 -5.05
C GLY A 8 6.98 -19.55 -4.33
N ALA A 9 7.76 -18.77 -5.09
CA ALA A 9 8.73 -17.81 -4.56
C ALA A 9 8.13 -16.41 -4.29
N ALA A 10 6.85 -16.18 -4.61
CA ALA A 10 6.22 -14.88 -4.42
C ALA A 10 5.54 -14.80 -3.05
N GLU A 11 5.92 -13.80 -2.28
CA GLU A 11 5.14 -13.32 -1.14
C GLU A 11 4.25 -12.15 -1.59
N ILE A 12 2.97 -12.21 -1.20
CA ILE A 12 1.95 -11.29 -1.68
C ILE A 12 1.15 -10.76 -0.48
N GLY A 13 1.10 -9.44 -0.33
CA GLY A 13 0.19 -8.81 0.60
C GLY A 13 -1.18 -8.61 -0.03
N VAL A 14 -2.21 -9.18 0.59
CA VAL A 14 -3.63 -9.05 0.22
C VAL A 14 -4.32 -8.16 1.25
N PHE A 15 -4.92 -7.07 0.79
CA PHE A 15 -5.60 -6.08 1.60
C PHE A 15 -7.09 -6.09 1.29
N TYR A 16 -7.92 -5.91 2.31
CA TYR A 16 -9.35 -5.66 2.16
C TYR A 16 -9.72 -4.33 2.82
N LYS A 17 -10.18 -3.37 2.00
CA LYS A 17 -10.54 -2.02 2.44
C LYS A 17 -11.67 -1.47 1.57
N GLY A 18 -12.70 -0.89 2.20
CA GLY A 18 -13.80 -0.25 1.48
C GLY A 18 -14.59 -1.18 0.56
N GLY A 19 -14.71 -2.47 0.90
CA GLY A 19 -15.41 -3.46 0.06
C GLY A 19 -14.59 -3.99 -1.12
N GLN A 20 -13.32 -3.59 -1.24
CA GLN A 20 -12.44 -3.94 -2.36
C GLN A 20 -11.19 -4.67 -1.87
N TYR A 21 -10.71 -5.60 -2.70
CA TYR A 21 -9.45 -6.29 -2.47
C TYR A 21 -8.33 -5.68 -3.31
N PHE A 22 -7.13 -5.63 -2.72
CA PHE A 22 -5.90 -5.20 -3.38
C PHE A 22 -4.82 -6.24 -3.09
N ALA A 23 -3.98 -6.58 -4.07
CA ALA A 23 -2.88 -7.51 -3.87
C ALA A 23 -1.59 -6.97 -4.51
N TYR A 24 -0.51 -6.97 -3.73
CA TYR A 24 0.80 -6.47 -4.14
C TYR A 24 1.92 -7.40 -3.71
N SER A 25 3.03 -7.40 -4.46
CA SER A 25 4.24 -8.08 -4.01
C SER A 25 4.66 -7.55 -2.64
N ASN A 26 4.99 -8.46 -1.73
CA ASN A 26 5.55 -8.13 -0.43
C ASN A 26 7.02 -7.67 -0.54
N THR A 27 7.62 -7.65 -1.74
CA THR A 27 9.01 -7.20 -1.93
C THR A 27 9.06 -5.71 -2.26
N CYS A 28 9.56 -4.91 -1.32
CA CYS A 28 9.67 -3.46 -1.43
C CYS A 28 10.62 -3.05 -2.56
N VAL A 29 10.16 -2.15 -3.44
CA VAL A 29 10.96 -1.65 -4.59
C VAL A 29 12.15 -0.80 -4.17
N HIS A 30 12.26 -0.43 -2.89
CA HIS A 30 13.43 0.28 -2.37
C HIS A 30 14.63 -0.66 -2.16
N SER A 31 14.51 -1.67 -1.29
CA SER A 31 15.63 -2.57 -0.95
C SER A 31 15.16 -3.97 -0.56
N GLY A 32 14.02 -4.41 -1.07
CA GLY A 32 13.55 -5.80 -0.94
C GLY A 32 12.83 -6.15 0.37
N GLY A 33 12.62 -5.21 1.29
CA GLY A 33 11.92 -5.46 2.56
C GLY A 33 10.44 -5.85 2.42
N PRO A 34 9.79 -6.27 3.51
CA PRO A 34 8.41 -6.77 3.53
C PRO A 34 7.41 -5.61 3.39
N ALA A 35 7.19 -5.17 2.16
CA ALA A 35 6.46 -3.94 1.82
C ALA A 35 5.07 -3.89 2.44
N CYS A 36 4.37 -5.03 2.49
CA CYS A 36 2.98 -5.11 2.87
C CYS A 36 2.78 -5.32 4.38
N GLU A 37 3.85 -5.39 5.18
CA GLU A 37 3.83 -5.80 6.59
C GLU A 37 3.95 -4.67 7.62
N GLY A 38 4.10 -3.41 7.20
CA GLY A 38 4.20 -2.31 8.16
C GLY A 38 2.87 -1.62 8.46
N LEU A 39 2.88 -0.32 8.72
CA LEU A 39 1.67 0.36 9.17
C LEU A 39 0.71 0.62 8.01
N MET A 40 -0.59 0.41 8.24
CA MET A 40 -1.66 0.95 7.39
C MET A 40 -2.04 2.31 7.98
N ILE A 41 -1.89 3.37 7.20
CA ILE A 41 -2.13 4.74 7.69
C ILE A 41 -2.81 5.55 6.60
N ASN A 42 -3.66 6.49 7.01
CA ASN A 42 -4.13 7.52 6.10
C ASN A 42 -2.96 8.41 5.68
N ARG A 43 -2.96 8.90 4.44
CA ARG A 43 -1.92 9.80 3.93
C ARG A 43 -1.87 11.06 4.78
N VAL A 44 -0.68 11.36 5.31
CA VAL A 44 -0.39 12.64 5.97
C VAL A 44 -0.33 13.73 4.92
N VAL A 45 -0.98 14.85 5.18
CA VAL A 45 -0.97 16.03 4.32
C VAL A 45 -0.67 17.27 5.15
N ASP A 46 0.21 18.12 4.62
CA ASP A 46 0.51 19.42 5.23
C ASP A 46 -0.60 20.42 4.91
N VAL A 47 -1.06 21.14 5.92
CA VAL A 47 -2.03 22.22 5.77
C VAL A 47 -1.25 23.51 5.49
N ILE A 48 -1.32 23.98 4.25
CA ILE A 48 -0.61 25.18 3.80
C ILE A 48 -1.62 26.29 3.50
N ALA A 49 -1.48 27.43 4.17
CA ALA A 49 -2.32 28.60 3.93
C ALA A 49 -2.01 29.26 2.57
N PRO A 50 -2.89 30.12 2.03
CA PRO A 50 -2.66 30.79 0.74
C PRO A 50 -1.38 31.62 0.66
N ASP A 51 -0.91 32.13 1.80
CA ASP A 51 0.35 32.86 1.95
C ASP A 51 1.59 31.95 2.05
N ARG A 52 1.39 30.63 1.94
CA ARG A 52 2.40 29.55 2.06
C ARG A 52 2.89 29.28 3.48
N THR A 53 2.23 29.82 4.50
CA THR A 53 2.54 29.48 5.89
C THR A 53 2.06 28.07 6.21
N TYR A 54 2.91 27.27 6.86
CA TYR A 54 2.57 25.94 7.38
C TYR A 54 1.69 26.04 8.62
N GLN A 55 0.56 25.33 8.62
CA GLN A 55 -0.46 25.36 9.68
C GLN A 55 -0.58 24.03 10.45
N GLY A 56 0.30 23.07 10.18
CA GLY A 56 0.24 21.72 10.78
C GLY A 56 0.03 20.62 9.76
N GLN A 57 -0.16 19.39 10.25
CA GLN A 57 -0.48 18.22 9.45
C GLN A 57 -1.85 17.68 9.80
N THR A 58 -2.50 17.06 8.82
CA THR A 58 -3.72 16.28 9.01
C THR A 58 -3.65 15.01 8.17
N PHE A 59 -4.70 14.21 8.21
CA PHE A 59 -4.86 13.01 7.40
C PHE A 59 -5.89 13.25 6.31
N SER A 60 -5.58 12.81 5.09
CA SER A 60 -6.58 12.69 4.02
C SER A 60 -7.33 11.35 4.12
N ASP A 61 -8.30 11.12 3.24
CA ASP A 61 -9.02 9.83 3.14
C ASP A 61 -8.26 8.77 2.34
N GLU A 62 -7.13 9.11 1.73
CA GLU A 62 -6.27 8.15 1.01
C GLU A 62 -5.61 7.20 2.00
N ILE A 63 -5.75 5.90 1.76
CA ILE A 63 -5.15 4.85 2.60
C ILE A 63 -3.83 4.43 1.97
N HIS A 64 -2.78 4.50 2.77
CA HIS A 64 -1.44 4.09 2.42
C HIS A 64 -0.98 2.93 3.32
N PHE A 65 0.12 2.30 2.91
CA PHE A 65 0.85 1.37 3.76
C PHE A 65 2.34 1.64 3.68
N VAL A 66 3.02 1.47 4.81
CA VAL A 66 4.42 1.83 4.97
C VAL A 66 5.22 0.55 5.20
N CYS A 67 6.23 0.30 4.38
CA CYS A 67 7.16 -0.80 4.61
C CYS A 67 7.83 -0.63 5.98
N PRO A 68 7.83 -1.67 6.85
CA PRO A 68 8.32 -1.56 8.22
C PRO A 68 9.84 -1.45 8.31
N TRP A 69 10.55 -1.58 7.19
CA TRP A 69 11.97 -1.27 7.09
C TRP A 69 12.16 0.23 6.90
N HIS A 70 12.75 0.68 5.79
CA HIS A 70 13.15 2.08 5.54
C HIS A 70 11.98 3.09 5.40
N GLY A 71 10.77 2.76 5.84
CA GLY A 71 9.63 3.68 5.86
C GLY A 71 9.04 3.99 4.49
N TYR A 72 9.31 3.15 3.48
CA TYR A 72 8.83 3.40 2.12
C TYR A 72 7.30 3.27 2.05
N GLU A 73 6.64 4.37 1.71
CA GLU A 73 5.19 4.50 1.73
C GLU A 73 4.58 4.25 0.34
N TYR A 74 3.47 3.51 0.32
CA TYR A 74 2.76 3.14 -0.89
C TYR A 74 1.28 3.49 -0.77
N GLU A 75 0.70 4.00 -1.85
CA GLU A 75 -0.75 4.19 -1.94
C GLU A 75 -1.47 2.85 -2.15
N LEU A 76 -2.48 2.55 -1.32
CA LEU A 76 -3.18 1.26 -1.36
C LEU A 76 -3.88 0.98 -2.68
N LYS A 77 -4.42 2.01 -3.35
CA LYS A 77 -5.22 1.82 -4.58
C LYS A 77 -4.37 1.47 -5.78
N THR A 78 -3.20 2.09 -5.87
CA THR A 78 -2.33 2.07 -7.06
C THR A 78 -1.10 1.18 -6.84
N GLY A 79 -0.61 1.06 -5.61
CA GLY A 79 0.67 0.42 -5.27
C GLY A 79 1.89 1.28 -5.60
N GLU A 80 1.67 2.55 -5.95
CA GLU A 80 2.74 3.50 -6.25
C GLU A 80 3.44 3.96 -4.97
N CYS A 81 4.75 4.13 -5.05
CA CYS A 81 5.52 4.77 -4.01
C CYS A 81 5.17 6.27 -3.95
N VAL A 82 4.90 6.77 -2.74
CA VAL A 82 4.56 8.18 -2.52
C VAL A 82 5.76 9.09 -2.80
N GLY A 83 6.96 8.68 -2.39
CA GLY A 83 8.20 9.45 -2.55
C GLY A 83 8.75 9.47 -3.98
N ASP A 84 8.47 8.45 -4.78
CA ASP A 84 8.81 8.40 -6.21
C ASP A 84 7.75 7.60 -6.99
N ARG A 85 6.81 8.33 -7.59
CA ARG A 85 5.66 7.74 -8.32
C ARG A 85 6.04 6.95 -9.56
N ARG A 86 7.31 6.98 -10.00
CA ARG A 86 7.81 6.10 -11.07
C ARG A 86 7.99 4.66 -10.58
N LEU A 87 8.13 4.47 -9.27
CA LEU A 87 8.27 3.17 -8.63
C LEU A 87 6.90 2.70 -8.12
N LYS A 88 6.55 1.45 -8.41
CA LYS A 88 5.33 0.81 -7.92
C LYS A 88 5.53 -0.67 -7.68
N LEU A 89 4.82 -1.21 -6.70
CA LEU A 89 4.83 -2.65 -6.42
C LEU A 89 4.15 -3.41 -7.57
N LYS A 90 4.60 -4.65 -7.82
CA LYS A 90 3.88 -5.56 -8.72
C LYS A 90 2.49 -5.79 -8.15
N LYS A 91 1.45 -5.43 -8.91
CA LYS A 91 0.04 -5.67 -8.57
C LYS A 91 -0.37 -7.05 -9.08
N PHE A 92 -1.16 -7.75 -8.28
CA PHE A 92 -1.76 -9.03 -8.64
C PHE A 92 -3.27 -8.88 -8.79
N GLU A 93 -3.86 -9.64 -9.71
CA GLU A 93 -5.31 -9.69 -9.87
C GLU A 93 -5.92 -10.46 -8.70
N VAL A 94 -7.03 -9.93 -8.16
CA VAL A 94 -7.81 -10.59 -7.12
C VAL A 94 -9.20 -10.89 -7.66
N VAL A 95 -9.57 -12.18 -7.65
CA VAL A 95 -10.87 -12.67 -8.14
C VAL A 95 -11.64 -13.24 -6.95
N ARG A 96 -12.89 -12.80 -6.78
CA ARG A 96 -13.80 -13.40 -5.80
C ARG A 96 -14.74 -14.38 -6.48
N ARG A 97 -14.88 -15.59 -5.94
CA ARG A 97 -15.87 -16.59 -6.38
C ARG A 97 -16.63 -17.09 -5.16
N GLY A 98 -17.87 -16.64 -4.99
CA GLY A 98 -18.63 -16.88 -3.76
C GLY A 98 -17.93 -16.25 -2.56
N ASP A 99 -17.62 -17.09 -1.57
CA ASP A 99 -16.92 -16.68 -0.35
C ASP A 99 -15.39 -16.79 -0.46
N ASP A 100 -14.90 -17.40 -1.53
CA ASP A 100 -13.47 -17.59 -1.77
C ASP A 100 -12.84 -16.40 -2.51
N VAL A 101 -11.59 -16.10 -2.14
CA VAL A 101 -10.78 -15.03 -2.72
C VAL A 101 -9.51 -15.65 -3.30
N PHE A 102 -9.29 -15.45 -4.60
CA PHE A 102 -8.15 -15.96 -5.36
C PHE A 102 -7.23 -14.81 -5.75
N VAL A 103 -5.92 -15.04 -5.66
CA VAL A 103 -4.89 -14.14 -6.19
C VAL A 103 -4.23 -14.82 -7.37
N ILE A 104 -4.16 -14.15 -8.52
CA ILE A 104 -3.52 -14.68 -9.73
C ILE A 104 -2.06 -14.20 -9.75
N ALA A 105 -1.13 -15.10 -9.43
CA ALA A 105 0.28 -14.84 -9.15
C ALA A 105 1.22 -15.14 -10.33
#